data_AF-A0A923SA03-F1
#
_entry.id   AF-A0A923SA03-F1
#
_cell.length_a   1.000
_cell.length_b   1.000
_cell.length_c   1.000
_cell.angle_alpha   90.00
_cell.angle_beta   90.00
_cell.angle_gamma   90.00
#
_symmetry.space_group_name_H-M   'P 1'
#
loop_
_entity.id
_entity.type
_entity.pdbx_description
1 polymer ?
#
loop_
_entity_poly.entity_id
_entity_poly.type
_entity_poly.pdbx_seq_one_letter_code
_entity_poly.pdbx_strand_id
1 'polypeptide(L)'
;MGIEFGPILQNALGAATDAVKSSAPQVEDFLREIAKGHEAAIKSLADALADGDIDEETFKDEMDDEARTLQAELQVVAVISNAIAQRAINAFRKALIDGITGAIKAAL
;
A
#
# COMPACT_ATOMS: atom_id res chain seq x y z
N MET A 1 4.17 10.85 17.03
CA MET A 1 5.19 9.79 17.26
C MET A 1 5.79 9.41 15.91
N GLY A 2 7.06 9.01 15.83
CA GLY A 2 7.63 8.62 14.53
C GLY A 2 7.26 7.19 14.17
N ILE A 3 6.36 6.99 13.21
CA ILE A 3 6.14 5.68 12.60
C ILE A 3 7.34 5.40 11.69
N GLU A 4 7.99 4.24 11.87
CA GLU A 4 9.02 3.72 10.95
C GLU A 4 8.33 3.28 9.64
N PHE A 5 8.02 4.25 8.77
CA PHE A 5 7.24 4.04 7.56
C PHE A 5 7.97 3.19 6.51
N GLY A 6 9.29 3.38 6.36
CA GLY A 6 10.10 2.68 5.37
C GLY A 6 9.98 1.15 5.45
N PRO A 7 10.18 0.52 6.62
CA PRO A 7 9.95 -0.91 6.81
C PRO A 7 8.52 -1.38 6.50
N ILE A 8 7.50 -0.58 6.85
CA ILE A 8 6.09 -0.91 6.58
C ILE A 8 5.84 -0.94 5.07
N LEU A 9 6.33 0.06 4.34
CA LEU A 9 6.21 0.13 2.90
C LEU A 9 6.95 -1.02 2.21
N GLN A 10 8.16 -1.35 2.67
CA GLN A 10 8.93 -2.48 2.14
C GLN A 10 8.21 -3.81 2.34
N ASN A 11 7.60 -4.03 3.50
CA ASN A 11 6.79 -5.21 3.77
C ASN A 11 5.55 -5.28 2.88
N ALA A 12 4.89 -4.14 2.65
CA ALA A 12 3.74 -4.08 1.76
C ALA A 12 4.10 -4.39 0.30
N LEU A 13 5.22 -3.84 -0.18
CA LEU A 13 5.79 -4.20 -1.48
C LEU A 13 6.10 -5.69 -1.58
N GLY A 14 6.71 -6.27 -0.54
CA GLY A 14 6.95 -7.71 -0.45
C GLY A 14 5.65 -8.52 -0.61
N ALA A 15 4.62 -8.17 0.14
CA ALA A 15 3.32 -8.84 0.06
C ALA A 15 2.69 -8.75 -1.34
N ALA A 16 2.76 -7.58 -1.98
CA ALA A 16 2.24 -7.37 -3.33
C ALA A 16 2.97 -8.22 -4.38
N THR A 17 4.31 -8.21 -4.32
CA THR A 17 5.17 -8.96 -5.25
C THR A 17 4.99 -10.46 -5.09
N ASP A 18 4.96 -10.97 -3.87
CA ASP A 18 4.74 -12.39 -3.59
C ASP A 18 3.36 -12.86 -4.09
N ALA A 19 2.33 -12.00 -3.98
CA ALA A 19 0.99 -12.33 -4.42
C ALA A 19 0.88 -12.53 -5.95
N VAL A 20 1.76 -11.93 -6.74
CA VAL A 20 1.75 -12.03 -8.21
C VAL A 20 2.96 -12.77 -8.80
N LYS A 21 3.94 -13.13 -7.99
CA LYS A 21 5.23 -13.72 -8.40
C LYS A 21 5.12 -14.90 -9.37
N SER A 22 4.13 -15.76 -9.20
CA SER A 22 3.91 -16.94 -10.05
C SER A 22 3.17 -16.63 -11.36
N SER A 23 2.43 -15.52 -11.41
CA SER A 23 1.56 -15.16 -12.54
C SER A 23 2.09 -14.00 -13.39
N ALA A 24 2.84 -13.08 -12.79
CA ALA A 24 3.33 -11.88 -13.45
C ALA A 24 4.57 -11.33 -12.72
N PRO A 25 5.72 -12.04 -12.74
CA PRO A 25 6.93 -11.58 -12.07
C PRO A 25 7.44 -10.22 -12.58
N GLN A 26 7.14 -9.86 -13.84
CA GLN A 26 7.47 -8.55 -14.43
C GLN A 26 6.75 -7.36 -13.76
N VAL A 27 5.75 -7.62 -12.92
CA VAL A 27 4.98 -6.60 -12.19
C VAL A 27 5.78 -6.01 -11.02
N GLU A 28 6.84 -6.69 -10.56
CA GLU A 28 7.62 -6.27 -9.40
C GLU A 28 8.22 -4.87 -9.57
N ASP A 29 8.86 -4.59 -10.72
CA ASP A 29 9.48 -3.28 -10.96
C ASP A 29 8.41 -2.17 -11.00
N PHE A 30 7.27 -2.44 -11.64
CA PHE A 30 6.16 -1.49 -11.71
C PHE A 30 5.52 -1.23 -10.35
N LEU A 31 5.35 -2.26 -9.51
CA LEU A 31 4.87 -2.09 -8.13
C LEU A 31 5.80 -1.18 -7.33
N ARG A 32 7.12 -1.33 -7.50
CA ARG A 32 8.11 -0.47 -6.81
C ARG A 32 8.03 0.97 -7.28
N GLU A 33 7.91 1.21 -8.60
CA GLU A 33 7.77 2.55 -9.15
C GLU A 33 6.48 3.24 -8.69
N ILE A 34 5.34 2.53 -8.80
CA ILE A 34 4.03 3.02 -8.41
C ILE A 34 3.99 3.32 -6.90
N ALA A 35 4.45 2.39 -6.06
CA ALA A 35 4.49 2.62 -4.60
C ALA A 35 5.39 3.80 -4.22
N LYS A 36 6.49 4.03 -4.95
CA LYS A 36 7.37 5.19 -4.73
C LYS A 36 6.69 6.50 -5.14
N GLY A 37 5.90 6.50 -6.22
CA GLY A 37 5.11 7.66 -6.64
C GLY A 37 4.08 8.08 -5.60
N HIS A 38 3.50 7.11 -4.90
CA HIS A 38 2.46 7.29 -3.90
C HIS A 38 2.98 7.32 -2.45
N GLU A 39 4.30 7.17 -2.26
CA GLU A 39 4.93 7.07 -0.95
C GLU A 39 4.57 8.25 -0.04
N ALA A 40 4.64 9.47 -0.57
CA ALA A 40 4.35 10.69 0.17
C ALA A 40 2.88 10.80 0.58
N ALA A 41 1.95 10.36 -0.28
CA ALA A 41 0.52 10.39 0.01
C ALA A 41 0.17 9.38 1.11
N ILE A 42 0.63 8.14 0.98
CA ILE A 42 0.44 7.09 1.97
C ILE A 42 1.08 7.49 3.32
N LYS A 43 2.28 8.08 3.28
CA LYS A 43 2.94 8.58 4.48
C LYS A 43 2.13 9.70 5.14
N SER A 44 1.57 10.63 4.35
CA SER A 44 0.74 11.72 4.88
C SER A 44 -0.52 11.18 5.57
N LEU A 45 -1.15 10.14 5.03
CA LEU A 45 -2.31 9.48 5.67
C LEU A 45 -1.90 8.78 6.97
N ALA A 46 -0.75 8.12 6.98
CA ALA A 46 -0.22 7.47 8.18
C ALA A 46 0.09 8.49 9.29
N ASP A 47 0.72 9.61 8.93
CA ASP A 47 1.03 10.71 9.85
C ASP A 47 -0.27 11.34 10.41
N ALA A 48 -1.27 11.60 9.56
CA ALA A 48 -2.57 12.12 9.99
C ALA A 48 -3.30 11.18 10.97
N LEU A 49 -3.29 9.87 10.73
CA LEU A 49 -3.85 8.90 11.67
C LEU A 49 -3.06 8.87 12.99
N ALA A 50 -1.73 8.96 12.92
CA ALA A 50 -0.86 8.94 14.10
C ALA A 50 -1.04 10.17 14.99
N ASP A 51 -1.28 11.32 14.38
CA ASP A 51 -1.52 12.60 15.07
C ASP A 51 -2.99 12.74 15.54
N GLY A 52 -3.88 11.84 15.08
CA GLY A 52 -5.29 11.82 15.45
C GLY A 52 -6.14 12.82 14.66
N ASP A 53 -5.62 13.35 13.55
CA ASP A 53 -6.33 14.25 12.64
C ASP A 53 -7.46 13.54 11.89
N ILE A 54 -7.29 12.22 11.68
CA ILE A 54 -8.30 11.32 11.12
C ILE A 54 -8.45 10.08 11.99
N ASP A 55 -9.63 9.46 11.97
CA ASP A 55 -9.88 8.19 12.65
C ASP A 55 -9.50 6.97 11.78
N GLU A 56 -9.51 5.78 12.40
CA GLU A 56 -9.13 4.52 11.73
C GLU A 56 -10.09 4.16 10.57
N GLU A 57 -11.34 4.61 10.61
CA GLU A 57 -12.33 4.38 9.56
C GLU A 57 -12.02 5.25 8.33
N THR A 58 -11.85 6.55 8.54
CA THR A 58 -11.46 7.53 7.53
C THR A 58 -10.13 7.13 6.88
N PHE A 59 -9.14 6.72 7.68
CA PHE A 59 -7.87 6.24 7.15
C PHE A 59 -8.03 5.02 6.23
N LYS A 60 -8.90 4.05 6.58
CA LYS A 60 -9.13 2.86 5.74
C LYS A 60 -9.80 3.22 4.41
N ASP A 61 -10.74 4.16 4.45
CA ASP A 61 -11.44 4.64 3.25
C ASP A 61 -10.47 5.37 2.30
N GLU A 62 -9.62 6.25 2.82
CA GLU A 62 -8.57 6.92 2.02
C GLU A 62 -7.58 5.91 1.44
N MET A 63 -7.19 4.89 2.21
CA MET A 63 -6.35 3.79 1.73
C MET A 63 -7.04 2.91 0.68
N ASP A 64 -8.37 2.79 0.70
CA ASP A 64 -9.16 2.12 -0.34
C ASP A 64 -9.18 2.91 -1.65
N ASP A 65 -9.27 4.23 -1.58
CA ASP A 65 -9.20 5.12 -2.74
C ASP A 65 -7.80 5.11 -3.36
N GLU A 66 -6.77 5.16 -2.52
CA GLU A 66 -5.38 5.04 -2.94
C GLU A 66 -5.13 3.69 -3.62
N ALA A 67 -5.60 2.59 -3.02
CA ALA A 67 -5.49 1.26 -3.61
C ALA A 67 -6.18 1.17 -4.99
N ARG A 68 -7.36 1.76 -5.15
CA ARG A 68 -8.06 1.81 -6.46
C ARG A 68 -7.22 2.54 -7.51
N THR A 69 -6.55 3.62 -7.13
CA THR A 69 -5.66 4.38 -8.02
C THR A 69 -4.44 3.55 -8.41
N LEU A 70 -3.74 2.97 -7.44
CA LEU A 70 -2.58 2.09 -7.67
C LEU A 70 -2.94 0.90 -8.58
N GLN A 71 -4.14 0.34 -8.42
CA GLN A 71 -4.63 -0.75 -9.26
C GLN A 71 -4.80 -0.32 -10.72
N ALA A 72 -5.39 0.86 -10.96
CA ALA A 72 -5.56 1.40 -12.30
C ALA A 72 -4.21 1.66 -12.97
N GLU A 73 -3.27 2.27 -12.25
CA GLU A 73 -1.91 2.51 -12.75
C GLU A 73 -1.20 1.20 -13.09
N LEU A 74 -1.28 0.21 -12.20
CA LEU A 74 -0.62 -1.07 -12.41
C LEU A 74 -1.19 -1.82 -13.63
N GLN A 75 -2.49 -1.73 -13.87
CA GLN A 75 -3.12 -2.30 -15.08
C GLN A 75 -2.60 -1.63 -16.35
N VAL A 76 -2.43 -0.31 -16.33
CA VAL A 76 -1.96 0.48 -17.48
C VAL A 76 -0.48 0.18 -17.77
N VAL A 77 0.36 0.19 -16.73
CA VAL A 77 1.81 0.10 -16.90
C VAL A 77 2.28 -1.34 -17.16
N ALA A 78 1.68 -2.33 -16.51
CA ALA A 78 2.11 -3.72 -16.66
C ALA A 78 1.33 -4.50 -17.75
N VAL A 79 0.30 -3.90 -18.34
CA VAL A 79 -0.61 -4.55 -19.32
C VAL A 79 -1.08 -5.93 -18.81
N ILE A 80 -1.44 -5.99 -17.53
CA ILE A 80 -1.86 -7.22 -16.85
C ILE A 80 -3.38 -7.31 -16.77
N SER A 81 -3.87 -8.52 -16.49
CA SER A 81 -5.30 -8.70 -16.23
C SER A 81 -5.72 -8.02 -14.92
N ASN A 82 -6.98 -7.59 -14.88
CA ASN A 82 -7.59 -6.98 -13.70
C ASN A 82 -7.42 -7.86 -12.45
N ALA A 83 -7.54 -9.19 -12.60
CA ALA A 83 -7.38 -10.14 -11.50
C ALA A 83 -5.95 -10.16 -10.90
N ILE A 84 -4.91 -10.02 -11.72
CA ILE A 84 -3.52 -9.97 -11.25
C ILE A 84 -3.28 -8.64 -10.52
N ALA A 85 -3.74 -7.52 -11.10
CA ALA A 85 -3.60 -6.21 -10.48
C ALA A 85 -4.30 -6.15 -9.12
N GLN A 86 -5.56 -6.60 -9.06
CA GLN A 86 -6.34 -6.68 -7.81
C GLN A 86 -5.62 -7.53 -6.76
N ARG A 87 -5.06 -8.68 -7.15
CA ARG A 87 -4.34 -9.54 -6.21
C ARG A 87 -3.12 -8.84 -5.61
N ALA A 88 -2.33 -8.15 -6.43
CA ALA A 88 -1.16 -7.40 -5.98
C ALA A 88 -1.55 -6.28 -5.01
N ILE A 89 -2.50 -5.45 -5.43
CA ILE A 89 -2.90 -4.26 -4.69
C ILE A 89 -3.64 -4.61 -3.40
N ASN A 90 -4.47 -5.66 -3.39
CA ASN A 90 -5.13 -6.09 -2.15
C ASN A 90 -4.11 -6.56 -1.11
N ALA A 91 -3.06 -7.26 -1.53
CA ALA A 91 -1.97 -7.67 -0.65
C ALA A 91 -1.16 -6.47 -0.14
N PHE A 92 -0.85 -5.53 -1.05
CA PHE A 92 -0.19 -4.26 -0.71
C PHE A 92 -0.97 -3.46 0.32
N ARG A 93 -2.24 -3.16 0.03
CA ARG A 93 -3.16 -2.39 0.88
C ARG A 93 -3.30 -3.02 2.26
N LYS A 94 -3.54 -4.34 2.31
CA LYS A 94 -3.69 -5.05 3.58
C LYS A 94 -2.44 -4.91 4.44
N ALA A 95 -1.26 -5.13 3.86
CA ALA A 95 0.00 -5.02 4.60
C ALA A 95 0.29 -3.59 5.09
N LEU A 96 -0.06 -2.56 4.32
CA LEU A 96 0.03 -1.16 4.76
C LEU A 96 -0.88 -0.86 5.94
N ILE A 97 -2.17 -1.19 5.83
CA ILE A 97 -3.15 -0.93 6.89
C ILE A 97 -2.75 -1.66 8.18
N ASP A 98 -2.43 -2.95 8.08
CA ASP A 98 -2.02 -3.74 9.24
C ASP A 98 -0.71 -3.18 9.87
N GLY A 99 0.26 -2.79 9.03
CA GLY A 99 1.53 -2.23 9.48
C GLY A 99 1.39 -0.88 10.18
N ILE A 100 0.63 0.05 9.59
CA ILE A 100 0.42 1.40 10.13
C ILE A 100 -0.40 1.33 11.42
N THR A 101 -1.57 0.66 11.39
CA THR A 101 -2.42 0.55 12.58
C THR A 101 -1.74 -0.22 13.70
N GLY A 102 -0.95 -1.25 13.38
CA GLY A 102 -0.13 -1.98 14.34
C GLY A 102 0.95 -1.12 14.98
N ALA A 103 1.67 -0.33 14.18
CA ALA A 103 2.71 0.59 14.67
C ALA A 103 2.13 1.67 15.60
N ILE A 104 0.97 2.24 15.26
CA ILE A 104 0.29 3.24 16.10
C ILE A 104 -0.15 2.62 17.42
N LYS A 105 -0.77 1.43 17.39
CA LYS A 105 -1.21 0.72 18.61
C LYS A 105 -0.05 0.36 19.53
N ALA A 106 1.13 0.06 18.98
CA ALA A 106 2.32 -0.24 19.76
C ALA A 106 2.99 1.01 20.39
N ALA A 107 2.65 2.20 19.89
CA ALA A 107 3.22 3.47 20.33
C ALA A 107 2.37 4.19 21.39
N LEU A 108 1.08 3.82 21.52
CA LEU A 108 0.14 4.26 22.57
C LEU A 108 0.36 3.49 23.89
#